data_AF-A0A6A6DW70-F1
#
_entry.id   AF-A0A6A6DW70-F1
#
_cell.length_a   1.000
_cell.length_b   1.000
_cell.length_c   1.000
_cell.angle_alpha   90.00
_cell.angle_beta   90.00
_cell.angle_gamma   90.00
#
_symmetry.space_group_name_H-M   'P 1'
#
loop_
_entity.id
_entity.type
_entity.pdbx_description
1 polymer ?
#
loop_
_entity_poly.entity_id
_entity_poly.type
_entity_poly.pdbx_seq_one_letter_code
_entity_poly.pdbx_strand_id
1 'polypeptide(L)'
;MAAYTFEQDATILGAASPERRVQLAARNLDIISPQTGSLALLEASASQVFPADELAGGSAFYYFGPTQKKQFLKTMMETNWDRRVFFAGEQASFTHGWIQGALDAALRCVGQVIDTAAKPV
;
A
#
# COMPACT_ATOMS: atom_id res chain seq x y z
N MET A 1 9.68 -10.22 -12.13
CA MET A 1 8.45 -10.30 -11.31
C MET A 1 7.44 -11.14 -12.08
N ALA A 2 6.98 -12.26 -11.52
CA ALA A 2 6.13 -13.22 -12.25
C ALA A 2 4.62 -12.94 -12.12
N ALA A 3 4.20 -12.30 -11.02
CA ALA A 3 2.82 -11.90 -10.79
C ALA A 3 2.81 -10.61 -9.97
N TYR A 4 1.90 -9.69 -10.32
CA TYR A 4 1.64 -8.44 -9.61
C TYR A 4 0.18 -8.08 -9.80
N THR A 5 -0.58 -8.10 -8.71
CA THR A 5 -2.03 -8.08 -8.72
C THR A 5 -2.57 -7.17 -7.63
N PHE A 6 -3.77 -6.65 -7.82
CA PHE A 6 -4.50 -5.83 -6.85
C PHE A 6 -5.89 -6.42 -6.58
N GLU A 7 -6.58 -5.85 -5.60
CA GLU A 7 -7.99 -6.13 -5.31
C GLU A 7 -8.30 -7.64 -5.16
N GLN A 8 -9.32 -8.11 -5.87
CA GLN A 8 -9.79 -9.48 -5.78
C GLN A 8 -8.75 -10.49 -6.26
N ASP A 9 -7.98 -10.16 -7.30
CA ASP A 9 -6.93 -11.05 -7.81
C ASP A 9 -5.82 -11.26 -6.77
N ALA A 10 -5.42 -10.18 -6.08
CA ALA A 10 -4.46 -10.26 -4.99
C ALA A 10 -4.99 -11.08 -3.81
N THR A 11 -6.29 -10.97 -3.52
CA THR A 11 -6.94 -11.74 -2.45
C THR A 11 -6.97 -13.24 -2.79
N ILE A 12 -7.38 -13.57 -4.02
CA ILE A 12 -7.46 -14.96 -4.50
C ILE A 12 -6.08 -15.61 -4.52
N LEU A 13 -5.08 -14.93 -5.09
CA LEU A 13 -3.71 -15.44 -5.12
C LEU A 13 -3.14 -15.52 -3.69
N GLY A 14 -3.39 -14.50 -2.86
CA GLY A 14 -2.92 -14.42 -1.47
C GLY A 14 -3.43 -15.55 -0.57
N ALA A 15 -4.62 -16.09 -0.85
CA ALA A 15 -5.22 -17.19 -0.10
C ALA A 15 -4.49 -18.55 -0.28
N ALA A 16 -3.68 -18.70 -1.33
CA ALA A 16 -2.87 -19.90 -1.52
C ALA A 16 -1.63 -19.90 -0.61
N SER A 17 -1.09 -21.10 -0.32
CA SER A 17 0.18 -21.22 0.41
C SER A 17 1.32 -20.51 -0.35
N PRO A 18 2.38 -20.05 0.34
CA PRO A 18 3.52 -19.39 -0.31
C PRO A 18 4.09 -20.16 -1.51
N GLU A 19 4.28 -21.47 -1.37
CA GLU A 19 4.81 -22.35 -2.41
C GLU A 19 3.83 -22.43 -3.59
N ARG A 20 2.52 -22.54 -3.29
CA ARG A 20 1.49 -22.63 -4.31
C ARG A 20 1.38 -21.34 -5.12
N ARG A 21 1.52 -20.16 -4.50
CA ARG A 21 1.51 -18.86 -5.19
C ARG A 21 2.61 -18.79 -6.25
N VAL A 22 3.82 -19.19 -5.88
CA VAL A 22 4.99 -19.17 -6.77
C VAL A 22 4.80 -20.14 -7.94
N GLN A 23 4.35 -21.36 -7.67
CA GLN A 23 4.08 -22.33 -8.72
C GLN A 23 2.96 -21.89 -9.67
N LEU A 24 1.90 -21.24 -9.16
CA LEU A 24 0.83 -20.68 -9.99
C LEU A 24 1.38 -19.58 -10.91
N ALA A 25 2.18 -18.66 -10.38
CA ALA A 25 2.81 -17.62 -11.18
C ALA A 25 3.72 -18.21 -12.28
N ALA A 26 4.56 -19.19 -11.95
CA ALA A 26 5.44 -19.85 -12.92
C ALA A 26 4.66 -20.59 -14.02
N ARG A 27 3.60 -21.35 -13.67
CA ARG A 27 2.74 -22.00 -14.68
C ARG A 27 2.02 -21.00 -15.57
N ASN A 28 1.55 -19.89 -15.01
CA ASN A 28 0.90 -18.84 -15.79
C ASN A 28 1.88 -18.18 -16.77
N LEU A 29 3.16 -18.03 -16.40
CA LEU A 29 4.20 -17.60 -17.33
C LEU A 29 4.36 -18.57 -18.50
N ASP A 30 4.35 -19.88 -18.24
CA ASP A 30 4.46 -20.89 -19.31
C ASP A 30 3.23 -20.92 -20.23
N ILE A 31 2.05 -20.50 -19.75
CA ILE A 31 0.87 -20.32 -20.61
C ILE A 31 1.09 -19.15 -21.58
N ILE A 32 1.65 -18.04 -21.10
CA ILE A 32 1.86 -16.81 -21.89
C ILE A 32 3.10 -16.92 -22.79
N SER A 33 4.13 -17.63 -22.32
CA SER A 33 5.41 -17.83 -22.99
C SER A 33 5.88 -19.29 -22.85
N PRO A 34 5.34 -20.20 -23.70
CA PRO A 34 5.57 -21.65 -23.56
C PRO A 34 7.02 -22.11 -23.67
N GLN A 35 7.89 -21.33 -24.31
CA GLN A 35 9.30 -21.69 -24.46
C GLN A 35 10.13 -21.44 -23.19
N THR A 36 9.57 -20.76 -22.19
CA THR A 36 10.32 -20.33 -20.99
C THR A 36 10.67 -21.51 -20.08
N GLY A 37 9.77 -22.47 -19.90
CA GLY A 37 9.98 -23.58 -18.96
C GLY A 37 10.17 -23.07 -17.52
N SER A 38 9.38 -22.08 -17.12
CA SER A 38 9.56 -21.24 -15.93
C SER A 38 9.68 -22.04 -14.63
N LEU A 39 8.94 -23.15 -14.51
CA LEU A 39 9.05 -24.03 -13.34
C LEU A 39 10.43 -24.70 -13.22
N ALA A 40 11.04 -25.08 -14.34
CA ALA A 40 12.36 -25.73 -14.33
C ALA A 40 13.49 -24.75 -13.99
N LEU A 41 13.28 -23.46 -14.25
CA LEU A 41 14.23 -22.38 -13.97
C LEU A 41 14.04 -21.75 -12.58
N LEU A 42 13.08 -22.24 -11.78
CA LEU A 42 12.76 -21.67 -10.49
C LEU A 42 13.74 -22.15 -9.41
N GLU A 43 14.77 -21.35 -9.14
CA GLU A 43 15.77 -21.64 -8.09
C GLU A 43 15.39 -21.05 -6.72
N ALA A 44 14.76 -19.89 -6.71
CA ALA A 44 14.36 -19.17 -5.51
C ALA A 44 13.11 -18.32 -5.77
N SER A 45 12.40 -17.96 -4.70
CA SER A 45 11.19 -17.15 -4.81
C SER A 45 10.93 -16.30 -3.58
N ALA A 46 10.24 -15.19 -3.80
CA ALA A 46 9.70 -14.33 -2.76
C ALA A 46 8.27 -13.92 -3.17
N SER A 47 7.37 -13.83 -2.20
CA SER A 47 5.98 -13.45 -2.41
C SER A 47 5.49 -12.64 -1.22
N GLN A 48 5.12 -11.39 -1.46
CA GLN A 48 4.52 -10.50 -0.45
C GLN A 48 3.01 -10.41 -0.68
N VAL A 49 2.25 -10.53 0.40
CA VAL A 49 0.79 -10.37 0.41
C VAL A 49 0.46 -9.27 1.41
N PHE A 50 0.45 -8.01 0.96
CA PHE A 50 0.23 -6.86 1.84
C PHE A 50 -1.05 -6.93 2.69
N PRO A 51 -2.20 -7.44 2.19
CA PRO A 51 -3.38 -7.59 3.03
C PRO A 51 -3.22 -8.53 4.23
N ALA A 52 -2.26 -9.45 4.18
CA ALA A 52 -1.95 -10.38 5.27
C ALA A 52 -0.82 -9.89 6.19
N ASP A 53 -0.20 -8.75 5.86
CA ASP A 53 0.87 -8.15 6.65
C ASP A 53 0.25 -7.22 7.71
N GLU A 54 0.43 -7.59 8.98
CA GLU A 54 -0.11 -6.85 10.14
C GLU A 54 0.42 -5.40 10.19
N LEU A 55 1.63 -5.15 9.68
CA LEU A 55 2.23 -3.80 9.66
C LEU A 55 1.74 -2.96 8.47
N ALA A 56 1.18 -3.60 7.44
CA ALA A 56 0.61 -2.91 6.27
C ALA A 56 -0.86 -2.52 6.48
N GLY A 57 -1.51 -2.98 7.55
CA GLY A 57 -2.88 -2.57 7.89
C GLY A 57 -3.95 -3.13 6.96
N GLY A 58 -3.70 -4.28 6.31
CA GLY A 58 -4.71 -4.99 5.52
C GLY A 58 -4.84 -4.56 4.05
N SER A 59 -3.95 -3.70 3.55
CA SER A 59 -3.88 -3.33 2.13
C SER A 59 -2.44 -2.99 1.72
N ALA A 60 -2.16 -2.98 0.41
CA ALA A 60 -0.88 -2.49 -0.12
C ALA A 60 -0.74 -0.96 0.02
N PHE A 61 -1.86 -0.24 -0.06
CA PHE A 61 -1.97 1.20 0.12
C PHE A 61 -3.43 1.59 0.33
N TYR A 62 -3.66 2.82 0.73
CA TYR A 62 -4.98 3.41 0.85
C TYR A 62 -5.60 3.67 -0.52
N TYR A 63 -6.86 3.29 -0.69
CA TYR A 63 -7.59 3.55 -1.93
C TYR A 63 -8.99 4.02 -1.61
N PHE A 64 -9.34 5.22 -2.06
CA PHE A 64 -10.67 5.77 -1.85
C PHE A 64 -11.69 5.09 -2.76
N GLY A 65 -12.79 4.65 -2.17
CA GLY A 65 -14.01 4.37 -2.92
C GLY A 65 -14.62 5.64 -3.53
N PRO A 66 -15.64 5.48 -4.39
CA PRO A 66 -16.31 6.61 -5.01
C PRO A 66 -16.73 7.67 -3.97
N THR A 67 -16.53 8.95 -4.28
CA THR A 67 -16.85 10.12 -3.43
C THR A 67 -16.09 10.25 -2.09
N GLN A 68 -15.42 9.21 -1.60
CA GLN A 68 -14.77 9.22 -0.29
C GLN A 68 -13.66 10.26 -0.17
N LYS A 69 -12.90 10.52 -1.25
CA LYS A 69 -11.87 11.57 -1.26
C LYS A 69 -12.42 12.94 -0.90
N LYS A 70 -13.59 13.29 -1.44
CA LYS A 70 -14.26 14.56 -1.16
C LYS A 70 -14.77 14.62 0.28
N GLN A 71 -15.20 13.49 0.83
CA GLN A 71 -15.79 13.41 2.16
C GLN A 71 -14.76 13.39 3.28
N PHE A 72 -13.65 12.66 3.11
CA PHE A 72 -12.77 12.31 4.23
C PHE A 72 -11.37 12.91 4.14
N LEU A 73 -10.84 13.17 2.94
CA LEU A 73 -9.42 13.53 2.80
C LEU A 73 -9.05 14.77 3.61
N LYS A 74 -9.90 15.80 3.62
CA LYS A 74 -9.67 17.01 4.41
C LYS A 74 -9.49 16.69 5.89
N THR A 75 -10.44 15.94 6.46
CA THR A 75 -10.40 15.55 7.89
C THR A 75 -9.22 14.63 8.20
N MET A 76 -8.81 13.75 7.28
CA MET A 76 -7.62 12.90 7.45
C MET A 76 -6.30 13.69 7.49
N MET A 77 -6.28 14.90 6.91
CA MET A 77 -5.10 15.80 6.90
C MET A 77 -5.09 16.80 8.08
N GLU A 78 -6.20 16.92 8.80
CA GLU A 78 -6.37 17.85 9.92
C GLU A 78 -5.77 17.28 11.21
N THR A 79 -5.23 18.16 12.05
CA THR A 79 -4.77 17.81 13.40
C THR A 79 -5.96 17.52 14.31
N ASN A 80 -5.80 16.67 15.31
CA ASN A 80 -6.86 16.33 16.26
C ASN A 80 -6.41 16.60 17.72
N TRP A 81 -7.34 16.45 18.66
CA TRP A 81 -7.13 16.54 20.10
C TRP A 81 -6.48 17.86 20.52
N ASP A 82 -7.07 18.97 20.07
CA ASP A 82 -6.55 20.33 20.31
C ASP A 82 -5.09 20.48 19.85
N ARG A 83 -4.82 20.04 18.60
CA ARG A 83 -3.49 20.05 17.96
C ARG A 83 -2.42 19.26 18.74
N ARG A 84 -2.80 18.18 19.41
CA ARG A 84 -1.86 17.24 20.08
C ARG A 84 -1.58 15.99 19.27
N VAL A 85 -2.42 15.69 18.27
CA VAL A 85 -2.27 14.55 17.38
C VAL A 85 -2.19 15.03 15.94
N PHE A 86 -1.18 14.56 15.21
CA PHE A 86 -0.89 14.92 13.83
C PHE A 86 -0.81 13.67 12.97
N PHE A 87 -1.31 13.75 11.75
CA PHE A 87 -1.42 12.61 10.84
C PHE A 87 -0.56 12.80 9.59
N ALA A 88 0.28 11.81 9.34
CA ALA A 88 1.13 11.68 8.16
C ALA A 88 1.07 10.25 7.61
N GLY A 89 1.64 10.06 6.43
CA GLY A 89 1.55 8.82 5.65
C GLY A 89 0.80 9.05 4.35
N GLU A 90 0.94 8.13 3.40
CA GLU A 90 0.40 8.27 2.05
C GLU A 90 -1.13 8.44 2.06
N GLN A 91 -1.82 7.79 3.00
CA GLN A 91 -3.27 7.87 3.18
C GLN A 91 -3.74 9.30 3.47
N ALA A 92 -2.91 10.12 4.12
CA ALA A 92 -3.17 11.52 4.44
C ALA A 92 -2.61 12.47 3.35
N SER A 93 -2.58 12.03 2.09
CA SER A 93 -2.09 12.80 0.95
C SER A 93 -3.07 12.76 -0.24
N PHE A 94 -2.78 13.56 -1.27
CA PHE A 94 -3.52 13.51 -2.53
C PHE A 94 -3.05 12.40 -3.49
N THR A 95 -1.93 11.75 -3.16
CA THR A 95 -1.13 10.90 -4.05
C THR A 95 -0.98 9.50 -3.45
N HIS A 96 -2.11 8.79 -3.35
CA HIS A 96 -2.16 7.48 -2.71
C HIS A 96 -1.35 6.41 -3.43
N GLY A 97 -0.77 5.48 -2.68
CA GLY A 97 0.03 4.38 -3.22
C GLY A 97 1.44 4.79 -3.70
N TRP A 98 1.86 6.03 -3.41
CA TRP A 98 3.18 6.54 -3.77
C TRP A 98 3.94 7.03 -2.55
N ILE A 99 5.25 6.77 -2.55
CA ILE A 99 6.18 7.30 -1.54
C ILE A 99 6.12 8.84 -1.50
N GLN A 100 5.96 9.49 -2.66
CA GLN A 100 5.80 10.95 -2.74
C GLN A 100 4.63 11.45 -1.89
N GLY A 101 3.49 10.74 -1.89
CA GLY A 101 2.35 11.10 -1.06
C GLY A 101 2.67 11.04 0.44
N ALA A 102 3.41 10.02 0.87
CA ALA A 102 3.88 9.93 2.26
C ALA A 102 4.84 11.08 2.62
N LEU A 103 5.76 11.44 1.72
CA LEU A 103 6.70 12.55 1.92
C LEU A 103 5.98 13.90 2.01
N ASP A 104 5.05 14.18 1.10
CA ASP A 104 4.26 15.42 1.09
C ASP A 104 3.44 15.55 2.38
N ALA A 105 2.81 14.46 2.83
CA ALA A 105 2.07 14.42 4.08
C ALA A 105 2.98 14.65 5.29
N ALA A 106 4.19 14.08 5.29
CA ALA A 106 5.18 14.28 6.36
C ALA A 106 5.63 15.73 6.46
N LEU A 107 5.97 16.38 5.34
CA LEU A 107 6.38 17.79 5.32
C LEU A 107 5.27 18.71 5.84
N ARG A 108 4.03 18.49 5.39
CA ARG A 108 2.84 19.20 5.89
C ARG A 108 2.66 19.00 7.39
N CYS A 109 2.75 17.75 7.86
CA CYS A 109 2.61 17.39 9.27
C CYS A 109 3.66 18.09 10.15
N VAL A 110 4.92 18.09 9.72
CA VAL A 110 6.01 18.80 10.43
C VAL A 110 5.72 20.30 10.50
N GLY A 111 5.25 20.91 9.40
CA GLY A 111 4.80 22.31 9.40
C GLY A 111 3.70 22.57 10.45
N GLN A 112 2.69 21.70 10.51
CA GLN A 112 1.62 21.81 11.51
C GLN A 112 2.14 21.71 12.95
N VAL A 113 3.12 20.85 13.22
CA VAL A 113 3.76 20.72 14.54
C VAL A 113 4.49 22.00 14.92
N ILE A 114 5.33 22.53 14.02
CA ILE A 114 6.09 23.76 14.22
C ILE A 114 5.14 24.94 14.49
N ASP A 115 4.10 25.10 13.67
CA ASP A 115 3.09 26.15 13.84
C ASP A 115 2.33 26.05 15.16
N THR A 116 2.17 24.84 15.70
CA THR A 116 1.51 24.64 16.99
C THR A 116 2.44 25.04 18.13
N ALA A 117 3.71 24.63 18.06
CA ALA A 117 4.71 24.94 19.07
C ALA A 117 5.06 26.43 19.14
N ALA A 118 4.94 27.15 18.02
CA ALA A 118 5.25 28.59 17.96
C ALA A 118 4.14 29.49 18.54
N LYS A 119 2.95 28.96 18.85
CA LYS A 119 1.86 29.76 19.43
C LYS A 119 2.05 29.94 20.93
N PRO A 120 1.94 31.18 21.46
CA PRO A 120 1.94 31.40 22.91
C PRO A 120 0.73 30.71 23.55
N VAL A 121 0.95 30.15 24.74
CA VAL A 121 -0.06 29.48 25.59
C VAL A 121 -1.10 30.48 26.08
#